data_AF-C1IS33-F1
#
_entry.id   AF-C1IS33-F1
#
_cell.length_a   1.000
_cell.length_b   1.000
_cell.length_c   1.000
_cell.angle_alpha   90.00
_cell.angle_beta   90.00
_cell.angle_gamma   90.00
#
_symmetry.space_group_name_H-M   'P 1'
#
loop_
_entity.id
_entity.type
_entity.pdbx_description
1 polymer ?
#
loop_
_entity_poly.entity_id
_entity_poly.type
_entity_poly.pdbx_seq_one_letter_code
_entity_poly.pdbx_strand_id
1 'polypeptide(L)'
;DGLAMLWDLNEGKHLYTLDGTDTINALTFSPNRYWLCAATGTSIKIWDLETKSVVDELRPEVIKMGQKREPGLCMSLAWSADGQTLFAGYTDKVIRVWQVTRAS
;
A
#
# COMPACT_ATOMS: atom_id res chain seq x y z
N ASP A 1 11.13 -5.13 11.46
CA ASP A 1 10.35 -4.29 12.39
C ASP A 1 9.11 -3.70 11.69
N GLY A 2 9.09 -3.55 10.36
CA GLY A 2 7.86 -3.28 9.61
C GLY A 2 7.32 -1.86 9.81
N LEU A 3 8.14 -0.95 10.34
CA LEU A 3 7.79 0.42 10.62
C LEU A 3 8.09 1.29 9.40
N ALA A 4 7.14 2.12 8.97
CA ALA A 4 7.41 3.20 8.03
C ALA A 4 7.53 4.51 8.80
N MET A 5 8.62 5.25 8.60
CA MET A 5 8.85 6.53 9.25
C MET A 5 8.76 7.66 8.23
N LEU A 6 7.94 8.66 8.52
CA LEU A 6 7.83 9.87 7.73
C LEU A 6 8.72 10.96 8.33
N TRP A 7 9.50 11.61 7.47
CA TRP A 7 10.43 12.66 7.84
C TRP A 7 10.13 13.93 7.06
N ASP A 8 10.20 15.07 7.74
CA ASP A 8 10.32 16.36 7.09
C ASP A 8 11.78 16.56 6.68
N LEU A 9 12.02 16.67 5.37
CA LEU A 9 13.37 16.82 4.84
C LEU A 9 13.90 18.26 4.90
N ASN A 10 13.03 19.26 5.02
CA ASN A 10 13.44 20.65 5.17
C ASN A 10 13.94 20.90 6.59
N GLU A 11 13.23 20.38 7.58
CA GLU A 11 13.56 20.56 9.00
C GLU A 11 14.43 19.42 9.56
N GLY A 12 14.57 18.30 8.84
CA GLY A 12 15.27 17.11 9.30
C GLY A 12 14.58 16.43 10.48
N LYS A 13 13.26 16.61 10.62
CA LYS A 13 12.50 16.14 11.79
C LYS A 13 11.69 14.90 11.47
N HIS A 14 11.66 13.99 12.43
CA HIS A 14 10.74 12.87 12.42
C HIS A 14 9.31 13.38 12.62
N LEU A 15 8.41 13.05 11.69
CA LEU A 15 7.00 13.42 11.77
C LEU A 15 6.20 12.30 12.43
N TYR A 16 6.19 11.12 11.81
CA TYR A 16 5.31 10.01 12.21
C TYR A 16 5.97 8.65 12.01
N THR A 17 5.68 7.74 12.93
CA THR A 17 5.89 6.30 12.72
C THR A 17 4.54 5.69 12.39
N LEU A 18 4.48 4.97 11.26
CA LEU A 18 3.32 4.23 10.81
C LEU A 18 3.58 2.76 11.11
N ASP A 19 2.83 2.23 12.06
CA ASP A 19 2.98 0.84 12.48
C ASP A 19 2.50 -0.12 11.39
N GLY A 20 3.42 -0.96 10.93
CA GLY A 20 3.13 -2.14 10.14
C GLY A 20 3.32 -3.40 11.00
N THR A 21 2.51 -4.41 10.73
CA THR A 21 2.58 -5.72 11.42
C THR A 21 3.48 -6.72 10.69
N ASP A 22 3.96 -6.37 9.50
CA ASP A 22 4.72 -7.25 8.61
C ASP A 22 5.83 -6.46 7.89
N THR A 23 6.72 -7.18 7.21
CA THR A 23 7.80 -6.61 6.41
C THR A 23 7.25 -5.72 5.32
N ILE A 24 7.78 -4.51 5.22
CA ILE A 24 7.47 -3.55 4.16
C ILE A 24 8.41 -3.83 2.98
N ASN A 25 7.86 -4.31 1.88
CA ASN A 25 8.64 -4.60 0.66
C ASN A 25 8.75 -3.38 -0.27
N ALA A 26 7.74 -2.49 -0.24
CA ALA A 26 7.68 -1.32 -1.09
C ALA A 26 6.82 -0.21 -0.45
N LEU A 27 7.14 1.04 -0.78
CA LEU A 27 6.41 2.24 -0.37
C LEU A 27 6.17 3.13 -1.59
N THR A 28 5.02 3.81 -1.64
CA THR A 28 4.77 4.84 -2.66
C THR A 28 3.80 5.90 -2.15
N PHE A 29 4.00 7.15 -2.55
CA PHE A 29 3.06 8.23 -2.29
C PHE A 29 2.00 8.29 -3.40
N SER A 30 0.75 8.59 -3.03
CA SER A 30 -0.26 8.90 -4.03
C SER A 30 0.05 10.25 -4.70
N PRO A 31 -0.07 10.36 -6.04
CA PRO A 31 0.19 11.61 -6.75
C PRO A 31 -0.82 12.73 -6.48
N ASN A 32 -2.06 12.41 -6.09
CA ASN A 32 -3.17 13.37 -6.00
C ASN A 32 -3.82 13.45 -4.62
N ARG A 33 -3.43 12.58 -3.69
CA ARG A 33 -3.93 12.50 -2.32
C ARG A 33 -2.75 12.48 -1.38
N TYR A 34 -2.92 13.00 -0.17
CA TYR A 34 -1.86 12.97 0.82
C TYR A 34 -1.77 11.60 1.50
N TRP A 35 -1.58 10.57 0.68
CA TRP A 35 -1.58 9.17 1.09
C TRP A 35 -0.21 8.53 0.93
N LEU A 36 0.12 7.65 1.88
CA LEU A 36 1.22 6.71 1.77
C LEU A 36 0.65 5.29 1.62
N CYS A 37 1.15 4.54 0.64
CA CYS A 37 0.85 3.12 0.49
C CYS A 37 2.09 2.30 0.85
N ALA A 38 1.92 1.27 1.68
CA ALA A 38 2.97 0.30 1.98
C ALA A 38 2.53 -1.11 1.63
N ALA A 39 3.38 -1.82 0.90
CA ALA A 39 3.24 -3.25 0.65
C ALA A 39 3.73 -4.03 1.87
N THR A 40 2.79 -4.48 2.71
CA THR A 40 3.05 -5.21 3.96
C THR A 40 2.70 -6.69 3.77
N GLY A 41 3.70 -7.51 3.45
CA GLY A 41 3.49 -8.93 3.15
C GLY A 41 2.58 -9.15 1.93
N THR A 42 1.40 -9.73 2.15
CA THR A 42 0.39 -9.99 1.09
C THR A 42 -0.60 -8.85 0.88
N SER A 43 -0.61 -7.87 1.78
CA SER A 43 -1.59 -6.78 1.82
C SER A 43 -0.92 -5.44 1.51
N ILE A 44 -1.73 -4.44 1.16
CA ILE A 44 -1.25 -3.07 0.95
C ILE A 44 -2.02 -2.15 1.90
N LYS A 45 -1.32 -1.57 2.86
CA LYS A 45 -1.91 -0.64 3.82
C LYS A 45 -1.81 0.78 3.29
N ILE A 46 -2.90 1.54 3.41
CA ILE A 46 -3.00 2.92 2.92
C ILE A 46 -3.25 3.82 4.12
N TRP A 47 -2.41 4.84 4.30
CA TRP A 47 -2.58 5.85 5.33
C TRP A 47 -2.88 7.20 4.69
N ASP A 48 -3.79 7.92 5.30
CA ASP A 48 -3.95 9.35 5.09
C ASP A 48 -3.02 10.07 6.05
N LEU A 49 -2.08 10.83 5.49
CA LEU A 49 -1.05 11.53 6.25
C LEU A 49 -1.56 12.84 6.86
N GLU A 50 -2.69 13.38 6.38
CA GLU A 50 -3.35 14.55 6.96
C GLU A 50 -4.06 14.13 8.26
N THR A 51 -4.93 13.13 8.17
CA THR A 51 -5.73 12.66 9.31
C THR A 51 -4.99 11.67 10.20
N LYS A 52 -3.82 11.19 9.75
CA LYS A 52 -2.96 10.21 10.45
C LYS A 52 -3.68 8.89 10.72
N SER A 53 -4.58 8.50 9.83
CA SER A 53 -5.41 7.30 9.98
C SER A 53 -5.21 6.34 8.81
N VAL A 54 -5.43 5.06 9.06
CA VAL A 54 -5.51 4.05 8.00
C VAL A 54 -6.80 4.31 7.22
N VAL A 55 -6.67 4.50 5.91
CA VAL A 55 -7.80 4.67 4.98
C VAL A 55 -8.36 3.31 4.61
N ASP A 56 -7.47 2.39 4.26
CA ASP A 56 -7.84 1.05 3.80
C ASP A 56 -6.66 0.07 3.94
N GLU A 57 -6.99 -1.22 3.89
CA GLU A 57 -6.03 -2.30 3.76
C GLU A 57 -6.45 -3.21 2.60
N LEU A 58 -5.80 -3.02 1.45
CA LEU A 58 -6.11 -3.77 0.24
C LEU A 58 -5.57 -5.19 0.38
N ARG A 59 -6.48 -6.15 0.29
CA ARG A 59 -6.13 -7.57 0.26
C ARG A 59 -6.56 -8.19 -1.06
N PRO A 60 -5.71 -8.99 -1.69
CA PRO A 60 -6.09 -9.71 -2.90
C PRO A 60 -7.21 -10.71 -2.60
N GLU A 61 -8.24 -10.76 -3.45
CA GLU A 61 -9.24 -11.82 -3.37
C GLU A 61 -8.57 -13.18 -3.59
N VAL A 62 -8.70 -14.08 -2.62
CA VAL A 62 -8.17 -15.45 -2.73
C VAL A 62 -9.16 -16.26 -3.57
N ILE A 63 -8.83 -16.47 -4.85
CA ILE A 63 -9.63 -17.33 -5.73
C ILE A 63 -9.53 -18.77 -5.21
N LYS A 64 -10.58 -19.22 -4.50
CA LYS A 64 -10.73 -20.60 -4.05
C LYS A 64 -11.18 -21.50 -5.21
N MET A 65 -10.32 -21.72 -6.20
CA MET A 65 -10.53 -22.81 -7.17
C MET A 65 -9.46 -23.88 -7.01
N GLY A 66 -9.87 -25.03 -6.46
CA GLY A 66 -9.18 -26.32 -6.58
C GLY A 66 -7.93 -26.54 -5.72
N GLN A 67 -7.12 -25.52 -5.44
CA GLN A 67 -5.98 -25.62 -4.53
C GLN A 67 -5.84 -24.32 -3.74
N LYS A 68 -5.83 -24.41 -2.41
CA LYS A 68 -5.54 -23.30 -1.47
C LYS A 68 -4.16 -22.74 -1.82
N ARG A 69 -4.08 -21.73 -2.68
CA ARG A 69 -2.87 -20.93 -2.84
C ARG A 69 -3.04 -19.69 -1.98
N GLU A 70 -2.11 -19.51 -1.05
CA GLU A 70 -1.98 -18.23 -0.37
C GLU A 70 -1.62 -17.15 -1.40
N PRO A 71 -2.14 -15.93 -1.24
CA PRO A 71 -1.76 -14.83 -2.10
C PRO A 71 -0.25 -14.60 -2.00
N GLY A 72 0.39 -14.27 -3.13
CA GLY A 72 1.80 -13.92 -3.14
C GLY A 72 2.10 -12.71 -2.25
N LEU A 73 3.39 -12.43 -2.05
CA LEU A 73 3.83 -11.20 -1.40
C LEU A 73 3.79 -10.07 -2.41
N CYS A 74 3.36 -8.88 -1.98
CA CYS A 74 3.44 -7.67 -2.77
C CYS A 74 4.88 -7.14 -2.71
N MET A 75 5.52 -6.99 -3.87
CA MET A 75 6.93 -6.62 -3.99
C MET A 75 7.15 -5.24 -4.59
N SER A 76 6.15 -4.69 -5.28
CA SER A 76 6.26 -3.38 -5.93
C SER A 76 4.91 -2.69 -5.99
N LEU A 77 4.95 -1.35 -5.95
CA LEU A 77 3.78 -0.48 -6.05
C LEU A 77 4.07 0.64 -7.06
N ALA A 78 3.07 0.98 -7.87
CA ALA A 78 3.13 2.11 -8.78
C ALA A 78 1.75 2.75 -8.93
N TRP A 79 1.68 4.08 -8.84
CA TRP A 79 0.47 4.84 -9.14
C TRP A 79 0.44 5.21 -10.63
N SER A 80 -0.77 5.25 -11.21
CA SER A 80 -1.02 6.02 -12.42
C SER A 80 -0.72 7.51 -12.17
N ALA A 81 -0.30 8.24 -13.22
CA ALA A 81 0.05 9.65 -13.08
C ALA A 81 -1.09 10.54 -12.59
N ASP A 82 -2.35 10.16 -12.87
CA ASP A 82 -3.54 10.85 -12.40
C ASP A 82 -3.93 10.48 -10.94
N GLY A 83 -3.23 9.52 -10.32
CA GLY A 83 -3.48 9.03 -8.97
C GLY A 83 -4.82 8.29 -8.79
N GLN A 84 -5.45 7.81 -9.86
CA GLN A 84 -6.72 7.08 -9.77
C GLN A 84 -6.54 5.56 -9.68
N THR A 85 -5.37 5.05 -10.05
CA THR A 85 -5.12 3.60 -10.14
C THR A 85 -3.79 3.23 -9.47
N LEU A 86 -3.85 2.28 -8.55
CA LEU A 86 -2.68 1.66 -7.93
C LEU A 86 -2.43 0.29 -8.56
N PHE A 87 -1.23 0.08 -9.08
CA PHE A 87 -0.73 -1.19 -9.59
C PHE A 87 0.20 -1.82 -8.55
N ALA A 88 0.05 -3.13 -8.33
CA ALA A 88 0.95 -3.86 -7.45
C ALA A 88 1.41 -5.18 -8.08
N GLY A 89 2.73 -5.41 -8.05
CA GLY A 89 3.35 -6.64 -8.52
C GLY A 89 3.51 -7.65 -7.40
N TYR A 90 2.98 -8.86 -7.61
CA TYR A 90 3.03 -9.94 -6.62
C TYR A 90 3.93 -11.09 -7.04
N THR A 91 4.45 -11.83 -6.04
CA THR A 91 5.29 -13.03 -6.27
C THR A 91 4.52 -14.21 -6.88
N ASP A 92 3.19 -14.18 -6.87
CA ASP A 92 2.34 -15.18 -7.52
C ASP A 92 2.20 -14.96 -9.04
N LYS A 93 3.01 -14.07 -9.61
CA LYS A 93 3.08 -13.72 -11.03
C LYS A 93 1.85 -12.99 -11.54
N VAL A 94 1.03 -12.42 -10.64
CA VAL A 94 -0.15 -11.62 -10.97
C VAL A 94 0.09 -10.16 -10.60
N ILE A 95 -0.19 -9.25 -11.53
CA ILE A 95 -0.30 -7.82 -11.22
C ILE A 95 -1.74 -7.55 -10.83
N ARG A 96 -1.93 -6.87 -9.69
CA ARG A 96 -3.24 -6.48 -9.21
C ARG A 96 -3.40 -4.98 -9.30
N VAL A 97 -4.64 -4.57 -9.54
CA VAL A 97 -4.98 -3.19 -9.90
C VAL A 97 -6.17 -2.78 -9.06
N TRP A 98 -6.04 -1.66 -8.35
CA TRP A 98 -7.12 -1.05 -7.58
C TRP A 98 -7.40 0.35 -8.10
N GLN A 99 -8.67 0.63 -8.33
CA GLN A 99 -9.13 1.95 -8.74
C GLN A 99 -9.78 2.66 -7.57
N VAL A 100 -9.38 3.90 -7.33
CA VAL A 100 -10.01 4.74 -6.31
C VAL A 100 -11.33 5.27 -6.87
N THR A 101 -12.44 4.77 -6.36
CA THR A 101 -13.78 5.24 -6.71
C THR A 101 -14.35 6.09 -5.56
N ARG A 102 -15.21 7.05 -5.90
CA ARG A 102 -16.03 7.72 -4.89
C ARG A 102 -17.25 6.85 -4.62
N ALA A 103 -17.54 6.55 -3.37
CA ALA A 103 -18.86 6.05 -3.00
C ALA A 103 -19.89 7.13 -3.37
N SER A 104 -20.85 6.75 -4.22
CA SER A 104 -22.01 7.56 -4.59
C SER A 104 -23.08 7.53 -3.51
#